data_AF-A0A367KWM6-F1
#
_entry.id   AF-A0A367KWM6-F1
#
_cell.length_a   1.000
_cell.length_b   1.000
_cell.length_c   1.000
_cell.angle_alpha   90.00
_cell.angle_beta   90.00
_cell.angle_gamma   90.00
#
_symmetry.space_group_name_H-M   'P 1'
#
loop_
_entity.id
_entity.type
_entity.pdbx_description
1 polymer ?
#
loop_
_entity_poly.entity_id
_entity_poly.type
_entity_poly.pdbx_seq_one_letter_code
_entity_poly.pdbx_strand_id
1 'polypeptide(L)' 'RFWGWTENAAEVAKDKAELSQLAKEGKPLYGESYMPEHILDASARNSRFSQLKFGAIPWFNFANHNNHGVDTSKYSESS' A
#
# COMPACT_ATOMS: atom_id res chain seq x y z
N ARG A 1 10.29 -6.07 6.19
CA ARG A 1 9.87 -6.73 4.93
C ARG A 1 9.23 -5.76 3.94
N PHE A 2 8.07 -5.14 4.21
CA PHE A 2 7.45 -4.19 3.25
C PHE A 2 8.31 -2.96 2.91
N TRP A 3 9.18 -2.48 3.82
CA TRP A 3 10.16 -1.43 3.51
C TRP A 3 11.46 -1.92 2.86
N GLY A 4 11.59 -3.22 2.59
CA GLY A 4 12.83 -3.81 2.04
C GLY A 4 14.04 -3.79 2.98
N TRP A 5 13.89 -3.42 4.26
CA TRP A 5 14.98 -3.41 5.25
C TRP A 5 15.48 -4.81 5.64
N THR A 6 14.70 -5.83 5.31
CA THR A 6 15.01 -7.25 5.52
C THR A 6 14.56 -8.01 4.28
N GLU A 7 15.10 -9.23 4.08
CA GLU A 7 14.69 -10.15 3.01
C GLU A 7 13.16 -10.26 2.95
N ASN A 8 12.63 -10.16 1.72
CA ASN A 8 11.20 -10.02 1.43
C ASN A 8 10.79 -10.56 0.04
N ALA A 9 11.57 -11.46 -0.57
CA ALA A 9 11.32 -11.92 -1.93
C ALA A 9 9.97 -12.64 -2.06
N ALA A 10 9.56 -13.38 -1.02
CA ALA A 10 8.26 -14.02 -0.95
C ALA A 10 7.12 -12.99 -0.97
N GLU A 11 7.22 -11.91 -0.19
CA GLU A 11 6.22 -10.84 -0.19
C GLU A 11 6.19 -10.06 -1.51
N VAL A 12 7.34 -9.81 -2.14
CA VAL A 12 7.40 -9.15 -3.46
C VAL A 12 6.74 -10.01 -4.55
N ALA A 13 6.98 -11.32 -4.55
CA ALA A 13 6.35 -12.24 -5.50
C ALA A 13 4.82 -12.28 -5.31
N LYS A 14 4.36 -12.29 -4.04
CA LYS A 14 2.94 -12.25 -3.71
C LYS A 14 2.29 -10.93 -4.12
N ASP A 15 2.91 -9.79 -3.80
CA ASP A 15 2.47 -8.45 -4.19
C ASP A 15 2.30 -8.33 -5.71
N LYS A 16 3.31 -8.79 -6.47
CA LYS A 16 3.24 -8.80 -7.94
C LYS A 16 2.05 -9.63 -8.44
N ALA A 17 1.85 -10.84 -7.91
CA ALA A 17 0.77 -11.72 -8.33
C ALA A 17 -0.62 -11.11 -8.03
N GLU A 18 -0.83 -10.62 -6.81
CA GLU A 18 -2.12 -10.06 -6.36
C GLU A 18 -2.45 -8.76 -7.10
N LEU A 19 -1.51 -7.82 -7.17
CA LEU A 19 -1.77 -6.51 -7.76
C LEU A 19 -1.85 -6.55 -9.30
N SER A 20 -1.09 -7.42 -9.97
CA SER A 20 -1.31 -7.65 -11.41
C SER A 20 -2.67 -8.29 -11.69
N GLN A 21 -3.16 -9.19 -10.83
CA GLN A 21 -4.51 -9.75 -11.00
C GLN A 21 -5.59 -8.67 -10.83
N LEU A 22 -5.48 -7.81 -9.82
CA LEU A 22 -6.40 -6.68 -9.66
C LEU A 22 -6.36 -5.72 -10.85
N ALA A 23 -5.16 -5.42 -11.37
CA ALA A 23 -5.00 -4.60 -12.57
C ALA A 23 -5.71 -5.21 -13.79
N LYS A 24 -5.55 -6.53 -14.02
CA LYS A 24 -6.25 -7.27 -15.09
C LYS A 24 -7.76 -7.21 -14.97
N GLU A 25 -8.27 -7.24 -13.74
CA GLU A 25 -9.69 -7.16 -13.44
C GLU A 25 -10.23 -5.72 -13.44
N GLY A 26 -9.37 -4.71 -13.67
CA GLY A 26 -9.76 -3.30 -13.61
C GLY A 26 -10.16 -2.82 -12.21
N LYS A 27 -9.70 -3.52 -11.16
CA LYS A 27 -10.02 -3.20 -9.76
C LYS A 27 -8.99 -2.25 -9.13
N PRO A 28 -9.39 -1.46 -8.12
CA PRO A 28 -8.46 -0.64 -7.36
C PRO A 28 -7.37 -1.49 -6.69
N LEU A 29 -6.09 -1.12 -6.89
CA LEU A 29 -4.95 -1.89 -6.37
C LEU A 29 -4.88 -1.91 -4.84
N TYR A 30 -5.30 -0.83 -4.19
CA TYR A 30 -5.21 -0.66 -2.73
C TYR A 30 -6.58 -0.63 -2.05
N GLY A 31 -7.59 -1.22 -2.70
CA GLY A 31 -8.96 -1.29 -2.21
C GLY A 31 -9.80 -0.03 -2.48
N GLU A 32 -11.09 -0.13 -2.16
CA GLU A 32 -12.03 1.00 -2.25
C GLU A 32 -12.05 1.79 -0.95
N SER A 33 -12.30 3.10 -1.05
CA SER A 33 -12.46 3.98 0.10
C SER A 33 -13.70 4.84 -0.08
N TYR A 34 -14.44 5.05 1.01
CA TYR A 34 -15.58 5.96 1.08
C TYR A 34 -15.20 7.32 1.68
N MET A 35 -13.94 7.51 2.06
CA MET A 35 -13.46 8.77 2.62
C MET A 35 -13.16 9.79 1.51
N PRO A 36 -13.40 11.10 1.75
CA PRO A 36 -12.97 12.16 0.85
C PRO A 36 -11.44 12.10 0.60
N GLU A 37 -11.01 12.46 -0.60
CA GLU A 37 -9.60 12.38 -1.01
C GLU A 37 -8.64 13.11 -0.04
N HIS A 38 -8.99 14.33 0.38
CA HIS A 38 -8.17 15.09 1.33
C HIS A 38 -8.03 14.40 2.70
N ILE A 39 -9.01 13.59 3.12
CA ILE A 39 -8.96 12.79 4.34
C ILE A 39 -8.08 11.56 4.14
N LEU A 40 -8.12 10.93 2.96
CA LEU A 40 -7.21 9.83 2.61
C LEU A 40 -5.75 10.29 2.62
N ASP A 41 -5.47 11.48 2.08
CA ASP A 41 -4.14 12.06 2.09
C ASP A 41 -3.66 12.40 3.50
N ALA A 42 -4.53 12.96 4.34
CA ALA A 42 -4.22 13.20 5.75
C ALA A 42 -3.96 11.88 6.50
N SER A 43 -4.79 10.86 6.27
CA SER A 43 -4.63 9.53 6.84
C SER A 43 -3.29 8.92 6.45
N ALA A 44 -2.95 8.97 5.15
CA ALA A 44 -1.69 8.47 4.63
C ALA A 44 -0.49 9.12 5.34
N ARG A 45 -0.49 10.45 5.45
CA ARG A 45 0.59 11.19 6.14
C ARG A 45 0.70 10.83 7.62
N ASN A 46 -0.44 10.67 8.31
CA ASN A 46 -0.45 10.33 9.74
C ASN A 46 0.04 8.90 10.00
N SER A 47 -0.32 7.94 9.14
CA SER A 47 0.11 6.55 9.32
C SER A 47 1.49 6.24 8.72
N ARG A 48 2.02 7.08 7.84
CA ARG A 48 3.34 6.86 7.21
C ARG A 48 4.43 6.83 8.28
N PHE A 49 5.20 5.73 8.30
CA PHE A 49 6.28 5.47 9.27
C PHE A 49 5.86 5.36 10.74
N SER A 50 4.56 5.29 11.04
CA SER A 50 4.05 5.13 12.41
C SER A 50 4.69 3.98 13.20
N GLN A 51 5.08 2.90 12.51
CA GLN A 51 5.76 1.74 13.12
C GLN A 51 7.11 2.11 13.76
N LEU A 52 7.79 3.17 13.31
CA LEU A 52 9.04 3.65 13.96
C LEU A 52 8.80 4.25 15.35
N LYS A 53 7.55 4.57 15.68
CA LYS A 53 7.13 5.12 16.98
C LYS A 53 6.18 4.18 17.71
N PHE A 54 6.16 2.90 17.35
CA PHE A 54 5.24 1.91 17.93
C PHE A 54 5.38 1.76 19.45
N GLY A 55 6.59 1.95 19.99
CA GLY A 55 6.84 1.94 21.43
C GLY A 55 6.23 3.12 22.20
N ALA A 56 5.81 4.19 21.51
CA ALA A 56 5.11 5.31 22.12
C ALA A 56 3.59 5.16 21.97
N ILE A 57 3.12 4.96 20.73
CA ILE A 57 1.69 4.83 20.41
C ILE A 57 1.54 3.76 19.31
N PRO A 58 0.66 2.75 19.51
CA PRO A 58 0.32 1.83 18.43
C PRO A 58 -0.56 2.56 17.42
N TRP A 59 0.00 2.85 16.25
CA TRP A 59 -0.70 3.53 15.18
C TRP A 59 -0.58 2.73 13.89
N PHE A 60 -1.72 2.45 13.26
CA PHE A 60 -1.83 1.57 12.10
C PHE A 60 -2.51 2.30 10.95
N ASN A 61 -2.30 1.81 9.73
CA ASN A 61 -3.03 2.28 8.57
C ASN A 61 -4.32 1.45 8.42
N PHE A 62 -5.47 2.12 8.37
CA PHE A 62 -6.79 1.53 8.06
C PHE A 62 -7.43 2.19 6.82
N ALA A 63 -6.70 3.07 6.15
CA ALA A 63 -7.17 3.82 5.01
C ALA A 63 -6.67 3.19 3.71
N ASN A 64 -7.60 2.92 2.79
CA ASN A 64 -7.31 2.44 1.44
C ASN A 64 -6.89 3.61 0.54
N HIS A 65 -5.75 4.22 0.84
CA HIS A 65 -5.20 5.36 0.08
C HIS A 65 -4.23 4.89 -1.02
N ASN A 66 -4.02 5.67 -2.08
CA ASN A 66 -3.06 5.31 -3.14
C ASN A 66 -1.61 5.73 -2.85
N ASN A 67 -1.34 6.34 -1.69
CA ASN A 67 -0.05 6.93 -1.32
C ASN A 67 0.96 5.92 -0.74
N HIS A 68 1.40 4.95 -1.55
CA HIS A 68 2.34 3.89 -1.12
C HIS A 68 3.80 4.13 -1.55
N GLY A 69 4.08 5.16 -2.35
CA GLY A 69 5.44 5.52 -2.77
C GLY A 69 6.08 4.54 -3.75
N VAL A 70 5.26 3.86 -4.57
CA VAL A 70 5.69 2.92 -5.60
C VAL A 70 5.07 3.30 -6.94
N ASP A 71 5.79 3.02 -8.03
CA ASP A 71 5.21 3.05 -9.37
C ASP A 71 4.28 1.86 -9.55
N THR A 72 3.00 2.14 -9.83
CA THR A 72 1.95 1.13 -10.00
C THR A 72 1.80 0.67 -11.44
N SER A 73 2.40 1.36 -12.42
CA SER A 73 2.33 0.98 -13.83
C SER A 73 2.94 -0.41 -14.09
N LYS A 74 3.94 -0.81 -13.30
CA LYS A 74 4.61 -2.12 -13.34
C LYS A 74 3.66 -3.32 -13.22
N TYR A 75 2.48 -3.15 -12.62
CA TYR A 75 1.50 -4.24 -12.47
C TYR A 75 0.70 -4.48 -13.76
N SER A 76 0.55 -3.44 -14.58
CA SER A 76 -0.13 -3.48 -15.88
C SER A 76 0.79 -4.00 -16.99
N GLU A 77 2.10 -3.75 -16.91
CA GLU A 77 3.08 -4.23 -17.91
C GLU A 77 3.25 -5.76 -17.94
N SER A 78 2.94 -6.42 -16.82
CA SER A 78 3.03 -7.88 -16.67
C SER A 78 1.74 -8.60 -17.08
N SER A 79 0.77 -7.88 -17.67
CA SER A 79 -0.58 -8.37 -17.90
C SER A 79 -0.81 -9.09 -19.21
#